data_AF-A0A9P4XSN7-F1
#
_entry.id   AF-A0A9P4XSN7-F1
#
_cell.length_a   1.000
_cell.length_b   1.000
_cell.length_c   1.000
_cell.angle_alpha   90.00
_cell.angle_beta   90.00
_cell.angle_gamma   90.00
#
_symmetry.space_group_name_H-M   'P 1'
#
loop_
_entity.id
_entity.type
_entity.pdbx_description
1 polymer ?
#
loop_
_entity_poly.entity_id
_entity_poly.type
_entity_poly.pdbx_seq_one_letter_code
_entity_poly.pdbx_strand_id
1 'polypeptide(L)' 'MQDNASAHTAHIVKDAFEDLGIKRVKWPSRSPDLNPIENVWKWMKDWLDLHYDITEMTYEQLKRVVEEAWYAVPEDILA' A
#
# COMPACT_ATOMS: atom_id res chain seq x y z
N MET A 1 -1.80 -8.57 6.42
CA MET A 1 -0.39 -8.42 6.87
C MET A 1 -0.10 -6.93 6.95
N GLN A 2 0.68 -6.46 7.92
CA GLN A 2 1.02 -5.05 8.08
C GLN A 2 2.42 -4.94 8.69
N ASP A 3 3.08 -3.80 8.50
CA ASP A 3 4.33 -3.53 9.19
C ASP A 3 4.11 -3.27 10.70
N ASN A 4 5.20 -3.14 11.45
CA ASN A 4 5.15 -2.85 12.88
C ASN A 4 5.32 -1.35 13.18
N ALA A 5 4.79 -0.46 12.34
CA ALA A 5 4.75 0.96 12.67
C ALA A 5 4.08 1.18 14.04
N SER A 6 4.51 2.22 14.78
CA SER A 6 4.04 2.44 16.16
C SER A 6 2.51 2.50 16.25
N ALA A 7 1.86 3.15 15.29
CA ALA A 7 0.40 3.21 15.17
C ALA A 7 -0.24 1.81 15.06
N HIS A 8 0.34 0.89 14.28
CA HIS A 8 -0.17 -0.47 14.09
C HIS A 8 0.03 -1.38 15.32
N THR A 9 0.87 -0.96 16.26
CA THR A 9 1.18 -1.70 17.50
C THR A 9 0.57 -1.08 18.77
N ALA A 10 -0.14 0.04 18.64
CA ALA A 10 -0.85 0.70 19.73
C ALA A 10 -1.93 -0.23 20.32
N HIS A 11 -2.15 -0.16 21.63
CA HIS A 11 -3.10 -1.03 22.34
C HIS A 11 -4.49 -1.05 21.70
N ILE A 12 -5.06 0.13 21.43
CA ILE A 12 -6.37 0.27 20.77
C ILE A 12 -6.45 -0.47 19.42
N VAL A 13 -5.36 -0.50 18.66
CA VAL A 13 -5.32 -1.19 17.37
C VAL A 13 -5.20 -2.70 17.58
N LYS A 14 -4.45 -3.15 18.59
CA LYS A 14 -4.35 -4.59 18.94
C LYS A 14 -5.70 -5.14 19.37
N ASP A 15 -6.41 -4.42 20.24
CA ASP A 15 -7.72 -4.80 20.74
C ASP A 15 -8.73 -4.88 19.58
N ALA A 16 -8.72 -3.89 18.68
CA ALA A 16 -9.57 -3.91 17.49
C ALA A 16 -9.31 -5.12 16.57
N PHE A 17 -8.05 -5.54 16.39
CA PHE A 17 -7.74 -6.76 15.63
C PHE A 17 -8.31 -8.01 16.30
N GLU A 18 -8.30 -8.08 17.63
CA GLU A 18 -8.84 -9.19 18.42
C GLU A 18 -10.37 -9.22 18.35
N ASP A 19 -11.03 -8.08 18.51
CA ASP A 19 -12.49 -7.93 18.39
C ASP A 19 -13.00 -8.31 16.99
N LEU A 20 -12.25 -7.97 15.94
CA LEU A 20 -12.56 -8.34 14.56
C LEU A 20 -12.18 -9.79 14.21
N GLY A 21 -11.54 -10.54 15.11
CA GLY A 21 -11.07 -11.91 14.88
C GLY A 21 -9.96 -12.01 13.82
N ILE A 22 -9.26 -10.91 13.52
CA ILE A 22 -8.24 -10.83 12.49
C ILE A 22 -6.90 -11.30 13.07
N LYS A 23 -6.36 -12.39 12.52
CA LYS A 23 -5.04 -12.90 12.91
C LYS A 23 -3.92 -12.05 12.32
N ARG A 24 -3.00 -11.62 13.18
CA ARG A 24 -1.80 -10.87 12.79
C ARG A 24 -0.67 -11.83 12.43
N VAL A 25 0.03 -11.51 11.34
CA VAL A 25 1.28 -12.18 10.95
C VAL A 25 2.43 -11.52 11.69
N LYS A 26 3.37 -12.32 12.23
CA LYS A 26 4.60 -11.76 12.80
C LYS A 26 5.45 -11.17 11.68
N TRP A 27 5.68 -9.86 11.72
CA TRP A 27 6.47 -9.16 10.72
C TRP A 27 7.88 -8.85 11.24
N PRO A 28 8.96 -9.14 10.49
CA PRO A 28 10.29 -8.69 10.85
C PRO A 28 10.43 -7.16 10.66
N SER A 29 11.21 -6.54 11.54
CA SER A 29 11.45 -5.09 11.48
C SER A 29 12.28 -4.74 10.25
N ARG A 30 11.93 -3.63 9.57
CA ARG A 30 12.65 -3.08 8.40
C ARG A 30 12.76 -4.06 7.22
N SER A 31 11.71 -4.84 6.97
CA SER A 31 11.64 -5.76 5.84
C SER A 31 10.54 -5.35 4.86
N PRO A 32 10.72 -4.23 4.12
CA PRO A 32 9.77 -3.84 3.06
C PRO A 32 9.80 -4.84 1.90
N ASP A 33 10.95 -5.48 1.64
CA ASP A 33 11.16 -6.50 0.62
C ASP A 33 10.22 -7.71 0.74
N LEU A 34 9.78 -8.01 1.96
CA LEU A 34 8.84 -9.10 2.20
C LEU A 34 7.39 -8.69 1.93
N ASN A 35 7.08 -7.39 1.84
CA ASN A 35 5.72 -6.88 1.75
C ASN A 35 5.26 -6.81 0.28
N PRO A 36 4.30 -7.65 -0.17
CA PRO A 36 3.89 -7.67 -1.58
C PRO A 36 3.34 -6.34 -2.09
N ILE A 37 2.80 -5.48 -1.20
CA ILE A 37 2.28 -4.18 -1.61
C ILE A 37 3.38 -3.25 -2.18
N GLU A 38 4.65 -3.46 -1.83
CA GLU A 38 5.76 -2.68 -2.38
C GLU A 38 5.92 -2.92 -3.88
N ASN A 39 5.65 -4.14 -4.36
CA ASN A 39 5.67 -4.46 -5.79
C ASN A 39 4.55 -3.73 -6.53
N VAL A 40 3.34 -3.71 -5.94
CA VAL A 40 2.19 -2.97 -6.48
C VAL A 40 2.48 -1.48 -6.55
N TRP A 41 2.99 -0.88 -5.46
CA TRP A 41 3.35 0.53 -5.44
C TRP A 41 4.46 0.89 -6.41
N LYS A 42 5.47 0.02 -6.57
CA LYS A 42 6.51 0.22 -7.58
C LYS A 42 5.90 0.25 -8.97
N TRP A 43 5.08 -0.74 -9.32
CA TRP A 43 4.46 -0.81 -10.63
C TRP A 43 3.57 0.42 -10.90
N MET A 44 2.76 0.83 -9.92
CA MET A 44 1.90 2.01 -10.05
C MET A 44 2.71 3.30 -10.27
N LYS A 45 3.84 3.48 -9.60
CA LYS A 45 4.72 4.64 -9.81
C LYS A 45 5.30 4.64 -11.22
N ASP A 46 5.84 3.50 -11.66
CA ASP A 46 6.37 3.35 -13.01
C ASP A 46 5.28 3.62 -14.07
N TRP A 47 4.03 3.19 -13.83
CA TRP A 47 2.90 3.45 -14.70
C TRP A 47 2.51 4.94 -14.71
N LEU A 48 2.48 5.60 -13.55
CA LEU A 48 2.17 7.03 -13.45
C LEU A 48 3.21 7.87 -14.19
N ASP A 49 4.50 7.61 -13.97
CA ASP A 49 5.61 8.32 -14.61
C ASP A 49 5.61 8.17 -16.14
N LEU A 50 5.05 7.07 -16.65
CA LEU A 50 4.92 6.82 -18.09
C LEU A 50 3.74 7.57 -18.73
N HIS A 51 2.64 7.76 -18.00
CA HIS A 51 1.38 8.29 -18.56
C HIS A 51 1.12 9.76 -18.22
N TYR A 52 1.72 10.28 -17.15
CA TYR A 52 1.38 11.58 -16.58
C TYR A 52 2.62 12.35 -16.13
N ASP A 53 2.59 13.67 -16.33
CA ASP A 53 3.45 14.59 -15.58
C ASP A 53 2.72 15.00 -14.30
N ILE A 54 3.09 14.38 -13.18
CA ILE A 54 2.41 14.55 -11.90
C ILE A 54 2.95 15.72 -11.08
N THR A 55 3.98 16.43 -11.55
CA THR A 55 4.74 17.40 -10.75
C THR A 55 3.92 18.58 -10.24
N GLU A 56 2.95 19.05 -11.04
CA GLU A 56 2.13 20.24 -10.74
C GLU A 56 0.63 19.89 -10.64
N MET A 57 0.30 18.64 -10.30
CA MET A 57 -1.09 18.23 -10.14
C MET A 57 -1.68 18.68 -8.80
N THR A 58 -2.93 19.15 -8.84
CA THR A 58 -3.75 19.31 -7.62
C THR A 58 -4.01 17.95 -6.96
N TYR A 59 -4.42 17.97 -5.69
CA TYR A 59 -4.80 16.75 -4.98
C TYR A 59 -5.87 15.93 -5.73
N GLU A 60 -6.92 16.58 -6.26
CA GLU A 60 -8.00 15.89 -6.96
C GLU A 60 -7.52 15.24 -8.27
N GLN A 61 -6.62 15.90 -9.00
CA GLN A 61 -6.00 15.33 -10.19
C GLN A 61 -5.11 14.15 -9.83
N LEU A 62 -4.25 14.30 -8.82
CA LEU A 62 -3.35 13.23 -8.37
C LEU A 62 -4.14 12.01 -7.89
N LYS A 63 -5.18 12.23 -7.08
CA LYS A 63 -6.07 11.17 -6.60
C LYS A 63 -6.67 10.39 -7.76
N ARG A 64 -7.20 11.09 -8.77
CA ARG A 64 -7.78 10.45 -9.96
C ARG A 64 -6.76 9.59 -10.70
N VAL A 65 -5.57 10.11 -11.00
CA VAL A 65 -4.58 9.33 -11.77
C VAL A 65 -4.02 8.16 -10.97
N VAL A 66 -3.90 8.29 -9.64
CA VAL A 66 -3.52 7.18 -8.75
C VAL A 66 -4.60 6.09 -8.73
N GLU A 67 -5.88 6.46 -8.73
CA GLU A 67 -6.99 5.50 -8.88
C GLU A 67 -6.94 4.80 -10.25
N GLU A 68 -6.67 5.53 -11.33
CA GLU A 68 -6.48 4.94 -12.67
C GLU A 68 -5.30 3.97 -12.71
N ALA A 69 -4.17 4.33 -12.09
CA ALA A 69 -3.01 3.45 -11.96
C ALA A 69 -3.35 2.17 -11.18
N TRP A 70 -4.15 2.28 -10.11
CA TRP A 70 -4.59 1.14 -9.30
C TRP A 70 -5.41 0.15 -10.12
N TYR A 71 -6.36 0.63 -10.93
CA TYR A 71 -7.17 -0.24 -11.80
C TYR A 71 -6.38 -0.80 -12.99
N ALA A 72 -5.25 -0.21 -13.33
CA ALA A 72 -4.37 -0.68 -14.39
C ALA A 72 -3.40 -1.77 -13.92
N VAL A 73 -3.26 -2.03 -12.61
CA VAL A 73 -2.33 -3.04 -12.07
C VAL A 73 -2.63 -4.42 -12.67
N PRO A 74 -1.67 -5.06 -13.35
CA PRO A 74 -1.82 -6.39 -13.90
C PRO A 74 -2.00 -7.46 -12.81
N GLU A 75 -2.79 -8.49 -13.08
CA GLU A 75 -3.06 -9.57 -12.11
C GLU A 75 -1.79 -10.35 -11.71
N ASP A 76 -0.78 -10.44 -12.58
CA ASP A 76 0.50 -11.09 -12.28
C ASP A 76 1.34 -10.31 -11.26
N ILE A 77 1.09 -9.00 -11.07
CA ILE A 77 1.69 -8.20 -10.00
C ILE A 77 1.00 -8.45 -8.65
N LEU A 78 -0.23 -8.99 -8.66
CA LEU A 78 -1.01 -9.29 -7.46
C LEU A 78 -0.72 -10.69 -6.88
N ALA A 79 0.06 -11.51 -7.58
CA ALA A 79 0.33 -12.92 -7.27
C ALA A 79 1.48 -13.10 -6.25
#